data_AF-A0A7R9JHF9-F1
#
_entry.id   AF-A0A7R9JHF9-F1
#
_cell.length_a   1.000
_cell.length_b   1.000
_cell.length_c   1.000
_cell.angle_alpha   90.00
_cell.angle_beta   90.00
_cell.angle_gamma   90.00
#
_symmetry.space_group_name_H-M   'P 1'
#
loop_
_entity.id
_entity.type
_entity.pdbx_description
1 polymer ?
#
loop_
_entity_poly.entity_id
_entity_poly.type
_entity_poly.pdbx_seq_one_letter_code
_entity_poly.pdbx_strand_id
1 'polypeptide(L)'
;KGVVQEPAMRSVVLRIETCLQEWFTVHTVKLLLGEDVCQRLQQLDITEETGPVLPLVDLHAQNALRRRIVLDRLNRVLPEMLAALGLSDCDITTDVRELVGSFSLSAHNITFHPTEWNFLGLIIIHSLSIKNKTLRFQLNTDKVKKYVTMILLSFEQDGNYLENLMVWLTEPYCVENNSK
;
A
#
# COMPACT_ATOMS: atom_id res chain seq x y z
N LYS A 1 -4.75 -35.69 -10.54
CA LYS A 1 -5.06 -34.35 -11.09
C LYS A 1 -5.41 -33.46 -9.91
N GLY A 2 -4.46 -32.64 -9.45
CA GLY A 2 -4.70 -31.72 -8.34
C GLY A 2 -5.64 -30.62 -8.83
N VAL A 3 -6.82 -30.52 -8.23
CA VAL A 3 -7.69 -29.36 -8.39
C VAL A 3 -6.94 -28.23 -7.69
N VAL A 4 -6.33 -27.34 -8.47
CA VAL A 4 -5.90 -26.03 -7.96
C VAL A 4 -7.20 -25.32 -7.61
N GLN A 5 -7.61 -25.40 -6.34
CA GLN A 5 -8.72 -24.62 -5.83
C GLN A 5 -8.32 -23.17 -6.02
N GLU A 6 -9.04 -22.49 -6.92
CA GLU A 6 -8.94 -21.05 -7.05
C GLU A 6 -9.31 -20.46 -5.68
N PRO A 7 -8.43 -19.65 -5.07
CA PRO A 7 -8.69 -19.11 -3.74
C PRO A 7 -9.97 -18.27 -3.80
N ALA A 8 -10.85 -18.45 -2.81
CA ALA A 8 -12.03 -17.59 -2.68
C ALA A 8 -11.59 -16.12 -2.62
N MET A 9 -12.33 -15.22 -3.28
CA MET A 9 -11.98 -13.79 -3.37
C MET A 9 -11.69 -13.17 -2.01
N ARG A 10 -12.47 -13.54 -1.00
CA ARG A 10 -12.26 -13.17 0.40
C ARG A 10 -10.87 -13.54 0.95
N SER A 11 -10.34 -14.71 0.59
CA SER A 11 -8.99 -15.13 1.00
C SER A 11 -7.90 -14.28 0.34
N VAL A 12 -8.13 -13.83 -0.88
CA VAL A 12 -7.23 -12.92 -1.61
C VAL A 12 -7.19 -11.56 -0.92
N VAL A 13 -8.36 -10.99 -0.63
CA VAL A 13 -8.49 -9.69 0.04
C VAL A 13 -7.82 -9.71 1.42
N LEU A 14 -8.14 -10.70 2.26
CA LEU A 14 -7.53 -10.84 3.60
C LEU A 14 -6.02 -10.95 3.56
N ARG A 15 -5.48 -11.69 2.58
CA ARG A 15 -4.04 -11.82 2.40
C ARG A 15 -3.41 -10.47 2.02
N ILE A 16 -4.03 -9.72 1.12
CA ILE A 16 -3.54 -8.39 0.71
C ILE A 16 -3.58 -7.42 1.90
N GLU A 17 -4.67 -7.40 2.67
CA GLU A 17 -4.80 -6.59 3.89
C GLU A 17 -3.70 -6.91 4.92
N THR A 18 -3.43 -8.19 5.14
CA THR A 18 -2.37 -8.65 6.06
C THR A 18 -1.00 -8.18 5.59
N CYS A 19 -0.70 -8.31 4.29
CA CYS A 19 0.55 -7.81 3.74
C CYS A 19 0.65 -6.27 3.86
N LEU A 20 -0.45 -5.55 3.64
CA LEU A 20 -0.47 -4.09 3.76
C LEU A 20 -0.25 -3.63 5.20
N GLN A 21 -0.78 -4.33 6.20
CA GLN A 21 -0.46 -4.04 7.60
C GLN A 21 1.03 -4.20 7.91
N GLU A 22 1.65 -5.24 7.37
CA GLU A 22 3.09 -5.45 7.52
C GLU A 22 3.89 -4.38 6.78
N TRP A 23 3.42 -3.94 5.61
CA TRP A 23 4.09 -2.94 4.80
C TRP A 23 4.03 -1.55 5.43
N PHE A 24 2.86 -1.13 5.90
CA PHE A 24 2.64 0.22 6.41
C PHE A 24 3.36 0.40 7.74
N THR A 25 4.25 1.38 7.78
CA THR A 25 4.99 1.76 8.99
C THR A 25 4.59 3.15 9.47
N VAL A 26 5.09 3.56 10.64
CA VAL A 26 4.99 4.95 11.12
C VAL A 26 5.47 5.95 10.06
N HIS A 27 6.54 5.62 9.33
CA HIS A 27 7.07 6.47 8.28
C HIS A 27 6.10 6.60 7.11
N THR A 28 5.43 5.50 6.74
CA THR A 28 4.36 5.52 5.73
C THR A 28 3.22 6.44 6.14
N VAL A 29 2.76 6.35 7.40
CA VAL A 29 1.64 7.19 7.88
C VAL A 29 2.04 8.66 7.94
N LYS A 30 3.25 8.98 8.44
CA LYS A 30 3.78 10.35 8.42
C LYS A 30 3.91 10.90 6.99
N LEU A 31 4.35 10.08 6.04
CA LEU A 31 4.46 10.46 4.64
C LEU A 31 3.08 10.79 4.01
N LEU A 32 2.05 10.02 4.37
CA LEU A 32 0.70 10.17 3.81
C LEU A 32 -0.12 11.28 4.49
N LEU A 33 -0.06 11.39 5.81
CA LEU A 33 -0.91 12.27 6.62
C LEU A 33 -0.19 13.52 7.15
N GLY A 34 1.14 13.58 7.07
CA GLY A 34 1.97 14.65 7.62
C GLY A 34 2.64 14.28 8.94
N GLU A 35 3.69 15.01 9.30
CA GLU A 35 4.55 14.73 10.47
C GLU A 35 3.79 14.87 11.81
N ASP A 36 2.76 15.73 11.87
CA ASP A 36 2.03 16.06 13.09
C ASP A 36 1.06 14.98 13.58
N VAL A 37 0.81 13.94 12.77
CA VAL A 37 -0.25 12.94 13.03
C VAL A 37 0.22 11.75 13.89
N CYS A 38 1.52 11.45 13.92
CA CYS A 38 2.08 10.29 14.63
C CYS A 38 2.97 10.70 15.80
N GLN A 39 2.38 11.00 16.97
CA GLN A 39 3.15 11.40 18.16
C GLN A 39 3.75 10.24 18.98
N ARG A 40 3.45 8.97 18.68
CA ARG A 40 3.77 7.87 19.62
C ARG A 40 5.08 7.11 19.43
N LEU A 41 5.91 7.32 18.41
CA LEU A 41 7.10 6.48 18.21
C LEU A 41 8.37 7.27 17.82
N GLN A 42 8.77 8.23 18.66
CA GLN A 42 10.12 8.81 18.62
C GLN A 42 11.20 7.94 19.31
N GLN A 43 10.94 6.67 19.63
CA GLN A 43 11.90 5.82 20.36
C GLN A 43 12.20 4.45 19.76
N LEU A 44 11.93 4.17 18.48
CA LEU A 44 12.30 2.88 17.87
C LEU A 44 13.13 2.98 16.59
N ASP A 45 13.79 4.11 16.33
CA ASP A 45 14.69 4.23 15.17
C ASP A 45 16.13 3.79 15.44
N ILE A 46 16.41 3.16 16.59
CA ILE A 46 17.68 2.45 16.79
C ILE A 46 17.45 1.22 17.67
N THR A 47 16.91 0.15 17.09
CA THR A 47 17.20 -1.19 17.61
C THR A 47 17.68 -2.04 16.46
N GLU A 48 19.00 -2.02 16.26
CA GLU A 48 19.69 -3.16 15.67
C GLU A 48 19.26 -4.40 16.47
N GLU A 49 18.40 -5.24 15.90
CA GLU A 49 18.07 -6.52 16.50
C GLU A 49 19.32 -7.40 16.52
N THR A 50 19.94 -7.50 17.69
CA THR A 50 20.94 -8.49 18.04
C THR A 50 20.28 -9.87 18.13
N GLY A 51 19.98 -10.45 16.98
CA GLY A 51 19.77 -11.89 16.74
C GLY A 51 20.87 -12.41 15.80
N PRO A 52 21.10 -13.73 15.70
CA PRO A 52 22.29 -14.31 15.08
C PRO A 52 22.54 -13.74 13.68
N VAL A 53 23.62 -12.98 13.56
CA VAL A 53 23.88 -12.06 12.44
C VAL A 53 24.29 -12.84 11.20
N LEU A 54 23.39 -12.95 10.22
CA LEU A 54 23.80 -13.03 8.82
C LEU A 54 24.52 -11.72 8.48
N PRO A 55 25.59 -11.75 7.67
CA PRO A 55 26.38 -10.54 7.39
C PRO A 55 25.46 -9.41 6.89
N LEU A 56 25.47 -8.26 7.60
CA LEU A 56 24.61 -7.09 7.36
C LEU A 56 24.49 -6.69 5.87
N VAL A 57 25.56 -6.91 5.11
CA VAL A 57 25.64 -6.65 3.66
C VAL A 57 24.55 -7.39 2.87
N ASP A 58 24.24 -8.64 3.24
CA ASP A 58 23.26 -9.46 2.53
C ASP A 58 21.82 -9.06 2.89
N LEU A 59 21.52 -8.75 4.16
CA LEU A 59 20.18 -8.32 4.57
C LEU A 59 19.76 -7.00 3.90
N HIS A 60 20.68 -6.03 3.82
CA HIS A 60 20.42 -4.76 3.12
C HIS A 60 20.24 -4.95 1.62
N ALA A 61 21.05 -5.82 1.01
CA ALA A 61 20.91 -6.19 -0.41
C ALA A 61 19.57 -6.90 -0.68
N GLN A 62 19.16 -7.83 0.18
CA GLN A 62 17.87 -8.51 0.08
C GLN A 62 16.70 -7.53 0.21
N ASN A 63 16.74 -6.61 1.19
CA ASN A 63 15.68 -5.60 1.36
C ASN A 63 15.64 -4.62 0.17
N ALA A 64 16.80 -4.23 -0.37
CA ALA A 64 16.87 -3.43 -1.59
C ALA A 64 16.29 -4.16 -2.80
N LEU A 65 16.55 -5.46 -2.94
CA LEU A 65 15.98 -6.29 -3.99
C LEU A 65 14.46 -6.40 -3.86
N ARG A 66 13.94 -6.64 -2.64
CA ARG A 66 12.50 -6.71 -2.37
C ARG A 66 11.80 -5.40 -2.74
N ARG A 67 12.37 -4.25 -2.33
CA ARG A 67 11.90 -2.92 -2.73
C ARG A 67 11.89 -2.76 -4.24
N ARG A 68 12.96 -3.17 -4.92
CA ARG A 68 13.05 -3.10 -6.38
C ARG A 68 11.96 -3.93 -7.06
N ILE A 69 11.68 -5.14 -6.58
CA ILE A 69 10.62 -6.00 -7.12
C ILE A 69 9.25 -5.31 -7.00
N VAL A 70 8.91 -4.81 -5.81
CA VAL A 70 7.63 -4.12 -5.57
C VAL A 70 7.54 -2.87 -6.44
N LEU A 71 8.60 -2.07 -6.48
CA LEU A 71 8.66 -0.84 -7.27
C LEU A 71 8.53 -1.12 -8.78
N ASP A 72 9.22 -2.13 -9.31
CA ASP A 72 9.14 -2.52 -10.72
C ASP A 72 7.73 -3.02 -11.08
N ARG A 73 7.05 -3.71 -10.16
CA ARG A 73 5.66 -4.17 -10.35
C ARG A 73 4.68 -3.01 -10.32
N LEU A 74 4.79 -2.12 -9.34
CA LEU A 74 3.94 -0.93 -9.25
C LEU A 74 4.16 0.02 -10.42
N ASN A 75 5.40 0.24 -10.86
CA ASN A 75 5.70 1.06 -12.04
C ASN A 75 5.13 0.49 -13.35
N ARG A 76 4.72 -0.78 -13.37
CA ARG A 76 4.01 -1.37 -14.51
C ARG A 76 2.50 -1.25 -14.37
N VAL A 77 1.96 -1.59 -13.20
CA VAL A 77 0.51 -1.66 -12.97
C VAL A 77 -0.11 -0.27 -12.82
N LEU A 78 0.56 0.64 -12.10
CA LEU A 78 0.00 1.95 -11.80
C LEU A 78 -0.24 2.81 -13.06
N PRO A 79 0.70 2.92 -14.02
CA PRO A 79 0.44 3.68 -15.24
C PRO A 79 -0.70 3.10 -16.08
N GLU A 80 -0.79 1.76 -16.17
CA GLU A 80 -1.88 1.07 -16.87
C GLU A 80 -3.24 1.36 -16.22
N MET A 81 -3.30 1.32 -14.89
CA MET A 81 -4.50 1.66 -14.13
C MET A 81 -4.86 3.15 -14.26
N LEU A 82 -3.89 4.06 -14.12
CA LEU A 82 -4.13 5.49 -14.31
C LEU A 82 -4.66 5.78 -15.71
N ALA A 83 -4.11 5.14 -16.75
CA ALA A 83 -4.61 5.27 -18.11
C ALA A 83 -6.05 4.77 -18.25
N ALA A 84 -6.38 3.61 -17.65
CA ALA A 84 -7.75 3.08 -17.62
C ALA A 84 -8.74 4.00 -16.88
N LEU A 85 -8.27 4.72 -15.85
CA LEU A 85 -9.05 5.73 -15.13
C LEU A 85 -9.13 7.09 -15.86
N GLY A 86 -8.40 7.26 -16.97
CA GLY A 86 -8.30 8.53 -17.69
C GLY A 86 -7.42 9.58 -16.98
N LEU A 87 -6.48 9.12 -16.15
CA LEU A 87 -5.60 9.92 -15.29
C LEU A 87 -4.13 9.87 -15.75
N SER A 88 -3.89 9.63 -17.04
CA SER A 88 -2.54 9.45 -17.60
C SER A 88 -1.60 10.64 -17.38
N ASP A 89 -2.14 11.83 -17.13
CA ASP A 89 -1.38 13.06 -16.90
C ASP A 89 -0.85 13.17 -15.46
N CYS A 90 -1.23 12.26 -14.56
CA CYS A 90 -0.70 12.23 -13.20
C CYS A 90 0.65 11.51 -13.14
N ASP A 91 1.71 12.29 -12.92
CA ASP A 91 3.00 11.74 -12.52
C ASP A 91 3.02 11.46 -11.02
N ILE A 92 2.92 10.17 -10.67
CA ILE A 92 3.03 9.67 -9.29
C ILE A 92 4.32 8.89 -9.07
N THR A 93 5.26 8.89 -10.03
CA THR A 93 6.44 8.01 -9.99
C THR A 93 7.36 8.28 -8.80
N THR A 94 7.54 9.55 -8.44
CA THR A 94 8.30 9.96 -7.25
C THR A 94 7.57 9.58 -5.97
N ASP A 95 6.25 9.82 -5.91
CA ASP A 95 5.41 9.50 -4.77
C ASP A 95 5.38 7.99 -4.48
N VAL A 96 5.29 7.16 -5.52
CA VAL A 96 5.37 5.69 -5.40
C VAL A 96 6.73 5.25 -4.87
N ARG A 97 7.82 5.85 -5.35
CA ARG A 97 9.18 5.54 -4.89
C ARG A 97 9.35 5.87 -3.40
N GLU A 98 8.89 7.03 -2.96
CA GLU A 98 8.92 7.43 -1.55
C GLU A 98 8.07 6.48 -0.70
N LEU A 99 6.86 6.16 -1.16
CA LEU A 99 5.96 5.27 -0.45
C LEU A 99 6.56 3.86 -0.27
N VAL A 100 7.06 3.25 -1.36
CA VAL A 100 7.71 1.93 -1.29
C VAL A 100 9.00 1.99 -0.47
N GLY A 101 9.69 3.13 -0.45
CA GLY A 101 10.84 3.38 0.42
C GLY A 101 10.49 3.31 1.91
N SER A 102 9.26 3.68 2.28
CA SER A 102 8.76 3.65 3.65
C SER A 102 8.22 2.28 4.10
N PHE A 103 8.05 1.33 3.18
CA PHE A 103 7.45 0.03 3.48
C PHE A 103 8.41 -0.94 4.17
N SER A 104 7.87 -1.71 5.11
CA SER A 104 8.56 -2.88 5.68
C SER A 104 8.26 -4.13 4.85
N LEU A 105 9.19 -4.50 3.97
CA LEU A 105 9.04 -5.61 3.03
C LEU A 105 9.77 -6.87 3.51
N SER A 106 9.08 -8.01 3.42
CA SER A 106 9.58 -9.35 3.75
C SER A 106 9.52 -10.27 2.52
N ALA A 107 10.13 -11.45 2.59
CA ALA A 107 10.11 -12.40 1.47
C ALA A 107 8.71 -12.95 1.16
N HIS A 108 7.82 -12.99 2.16
CA HIS A 108 6.49 -13.58 2.04
C HIS A 108 5.41 -12.56 1.64
N ASN A 109 5.66 -11.26 1.88
CA ASN A 109 4.69 -10.21 1.64
C ASN A 109 4.90 -9.45 0.33
N ILE A 110 5.74 -9.95 -0.59
CA ILE A 110 5.98 -9.33 -1.92
C ILE A 110 5.60 -10.22 -3.12
N THR A 111 5.12 -11.43 -2.87
CA THR A 111 4.73 -12.37 -3.91
C THR A 111 3.23 -12.27 -4.13
N PHE A 112 2.78 -11.75 -5.27
CA PHE A 112 1.36 -11.63 -5.59
C PHE A 112 1.08 -12.07 -7.03
N HIS A 113 -0.14 -12.56 -7.27
CA HIS A 113 -0.64 -12.84 -8.61
C HIS A 113 -0.96 -11.55 -9.38
N PRO A 114 -1.00 -11.57 -10.73
CA PRO A 114 -1.29 -10.37 -11.53
C PRO A 114 -2.58 -9.64 -11.13
N THR A 115 -3.66 -10.37 -10.84
CA THR A 115 -4.94 -9.79 -10.40
C THR A 115 -4.82 -9.13 -9.01
N GLU A 116 -4.05 -9.73 -8.11
CA GLU A 116 -3.77 -9.17 -6.78
C GLU A 116 -2.97 -7.87 -6.89
N TRP A 117 -2.02 -7.80 -7.82
CA TRP A 117 -1.28 -6.56 -8.10
C TRP A 117 -2.18 -5.43 -8.62
N ASN A 118 -3.22 -5.73 -9.40
CA ASN A 118 -4.19 -4.72 -9.82
C ASN A 118 -4.99 -4.17 -8.63
N PHE A 119 -5.44 -5.04 -7.73
CA PHE A 119 -6.13 -4.59 -6.51
C PHE A 119 -5.20 -3.76 -5.62
N LEU A 120 -3.98 -4.25 -5.41
CA LEU A 120 -2.96 -3.51 -4.67
C LEU A 120 -2.66 -2.16 -5.33
N GLY A 121 -2.57 -2.12 -6.67
CA GLY A 121 -2.39 -0.89 -7.43
C GLY A 121 -3.50 0.14 -7.16
N LEU A 122 -4.76 -0.32 -7.11
CA LEU A 122 -5.89 0.53 -6.73
C LEU A 122 -5.73 1.10 -5.31
N ILE A 123 -5.34 0.26 -4.35
CA ILE A 123 -5.11 0.67 -2.96
C ILE A 123 -3.98 1.71 -2.89
N ILE A 124 -2.85 1.46 -3.58
CA ILE A 124 -1.72 2.40 -3.62
C ILE A 124 -2.12 3.74 -4.25
N ILE A 125 -2.89 3.74 -5.35
CA ILE A 125 -3.43 4.98 -5.95
C ILE A 125 -4.29 5.75 -4.94
N HIS A 126 -5.15 5.03 -4.21
CA HIS A 126 -5.99 5.63 -3.19
C HIS A 126 -5.15 6.19 -2.03
N SER A 127 -4.16 5.45 -1.54
CA SER A 127 -3.23 5.93 -0.49
C SER A 127 -2.50 7.19 -0.94
N LEU A 128 -1.96 7.23 -2.16
CA LEU A 128 -1.27 8.40 -2.69
C LEU A 128 -2.20 9.61 -2.88
N SER A 129 -3.49 9.39 -3.10
CA SER A 129 -4.48 10.47 -3.17
C SER A 129 -4.65 11.20 -1.85
N ILE A 130 -4.27 10.61 -0.71
CA ILE A 130 -4.30 11.27 0.58
C ILE A 130 -3.29 12.42 0.62
N LYS A 131 -2.07 12.18 0.11
CA LYS A 131 -1.01 13.18 -0.02
C LYS A 131 -1.26 14.15 -1.19
N ASN A 132 -1.66 13.62 -2.35
CA ASN A 132 -1.76 14.37 -3.60
C ASN A 132 -3.21 14.86 -3.85
N LYS A 133 -3.46 16.14 -3.54
CA LYS A 133 -4.78 16.79 -3.72
C LYS A 133 -5.30 16.75 -5.16
N THR A 134 -4.41 16.84 -6.15
CA THR A 134 -4.78 16.80 -7.57
C THR A 134 -5.31 15.41 -7.94
N LEU A 135 -4.57 14.36 -7.57
CA LEU A 135 -4.99 12.97 -7.76
C LEU A 135 -6.32 12.70 -7.04
N ARG A 136 -6.48 13.20 -5.81
CA ARG A 136 -7.73 13.10 -5.05
C ARG A 136 -8.91 13.74 -5.76
N PHE A 137 -8.72 14.93 -6.31
CA PHE A 137 -9.78 15.62 -7.05
C PHE A 137 -10.21 14.82 -8.27
N GLN A 138 -9.26 14.30 -9.04
CA GLN A 138 -9.55 13.51 -10.22
C GLN A 138 -10.22 12.17 -9.89
N LEU A 139 -9.75 11.46 -8.86
CA LEU A 139 -10.39 10.24 -8.36
C LEU A 139 -11.83 10.48 -7.89
N ASN A 140 -12.14 11.70 -7.46
CA ASN A 140 -13.48 12.07 -7.00
C ASN A 140 -14.47 12.37 -8.13
N THR A 141 -14.04 12.36 -9.39
CA THR A 141 -14.93 12.53 -10.55
C THR A 141 -15.89 11.33 -10.67
N ASP A 142 -17.16 11.58 -11.00
CA ASP A 142 -18.19 10.53 -11.09
C ASP A 142 -17.81 9.35 -11.99
N LYS A 143 -17.11 9.62 -13.10
CA LYS A 143 -16.62 8.59 -14.02
C LYS A 143 -15.62 7.66 -13.34
N VAL A 144 -14.65 8.24 -12.64
CA VAL A 144 -13.57 7.50 -11.98
C VAL A 144 -14.11 6.75 -10.78
N LYS A 145 -14.98 7.38 -9.97
CA LYS A 145 -15.67 6.71 -8.86
C LYS A 145 -16.41 5.47 -9.33
N LYS A 146 -17.21 5.55 -10.39
CA LYS A 146 -17.94 4.40 -10.95
C LYS A 146 -17.00 3.26 -11.37
N TYR A 147 -15.89 3.59 -12.01
CA TYR A 147 -14.91 2.59 -12.42
C TYR A 147 -14.21 1.94 -11.22
N VAL A 148 -13.80 2.74 -10.23
CA VAL A 148 -13.24 2.24 -8.97
C VAL A 148 -14.24 1.33 -8.26
N THR A 149 -15.51 1.73 -8.14
CA THR A 149 -16.56 0.89 -7.56
C THR A 149 -16.74 -0.41 -8.35
N MET A 150 -16.67 -0.37 -9.69
CA MET A 150 -16.74 -1.58 -10.52
C MET A 150 -15.59 -2.54 -10.23
N ILE A 151 -14.37 -2.03 -10.04
CA ILE A 151 -13.24 -2.85 -9.61
C ILE A 151 -13.50 -3.42 -8.22
N LEU A 152 -13.89 -2.60 -7.23
CA LEU A 152 -14.15 -3.07 -5.87
C LEU A 152 -15.20 -4.19 -5.83
N LEU A 153 -16.28 -4.07 -6.61
CA LEU A 153 -17.30 -5.11 -6.75
C LEU A 153 -16.74 -6.42 -7.31
N SER A 154 -15.75 -6.38 -8.22
CA SER A 154 -15.09 -7.59 -8.72
C SER A 154 -14.28 -8.33 -7.65
N PHE A 155 -13.91 -7.63 -6.57
CA PHE A 155 -13.27 -8.19 -5.37
C PHE A 155 -14.25 -8.43 -4.21
N GLU A 156 -15.57 -8.38 -4.48
CA GLU A 156 -16.63 -8.50 -3.48
C GLU A 156 -16.56 -7.43 -2.37
N GLN A 157 -15.99 -6.27 -2.68
CA GLN A 157 -15.85 -5.13 -1.77
C GLN A 157 -16.86 -4.02 -2.09
N ASP A 158 -17.21 -3.24 -1.06
CA ASP A 158 -18.10 -2.08 -1.19
C ASP A 158 -17.36 -0.79 -1.58
N GLY A 159 -18.10 0.26 -1.93
CA GLY A 159 -17.53 1.53 -2.38
C GLY A 159 -16.76 2.33 -1.31
N ASN A 160 -16.99 2.04 -0.03
CA ASN A 160 -16.31 2.65 1.11
C ASN A 160 -15.11 1.81 1.58
N TYR A 161 -14.89 0.62 0.99
CA TYR A 161 -13.81 -0.28 1.37
C TYR A 161 -12.46 0.40 1.46
N LEU A 162 -12.06 1.18 0.44
CA LEU A 162 -10.75 1.82 0.41
C LEU A 162 -10.58 2.85 1.54
N GLU A 163 -11.64 3.59 1.88
CA GLU A 163 -11.63 4.55 2.98
C GLU A 163 -11.51 3.83 4.33
N ASN A 164 -12.30 2.79 4.54
CA ASN A 164 -12.26 1.96 5.74
C ASN A 164 -10.89 1.26 5.91
N LEU A 165 -10.32 0.75 4.83
CA LEU A 165 -9.00 0.12 4.82
C LEU A 165 -7.93 1.13 5.23
N MET A 166 -7.99 2.35 4.71
CA MET A 166 -7.02 3.39 5.09
C MET A 166 -7.15 3.78 6.56
N VAL A 167 -8.37 3.91 7.08
CA VAL A 167 -8.59 4.14 8.52
C VAL A 167 -7.98 3.01 9.32
N TRP A 168 -8.26 1.76 8.97
CA TRP A 168 -7.72 0.60 9.68
C TRP A 168 -6.20 0.46 9.59
N LEU A 169 -5.57 0.78 8.45
CA LEU A 169 -4.12 0.78 8.28
C LEU A 169 -3.43 1.90 9.07
N THR A 170 -4.13 3.00 9.35
CA THR A 170 -3.57 4.19 10.01
C THR A 170 -3.93 4.30 11.49
N GLU A 171 -5.04 3.71 11.92
CA GLU A 171 -5.55 3.70 13.31
C GLU A 171 -4.49 3.28 14.34
N PRO A 172 -3.65 2.24 14.13
CA PRO A 172 -2.59 1.88 15.07
C PRO A 172 -1.56 2.99 15.34
N TYR A 173 -1.47 3.96 14.43
CA TYR A 173 -0.48 5.04 14.44
C TYR A 173 -1.08 6.39 14.83
N CYS A 174 -2.40 6.53 14.71
CA CYS A 174 -3.18 7.73 15.02
C CYS A 174 -3.77 7.60 16.44
N VAL A 175 -2.99 7.97 17.47
CA VAL A 175 -3.55 8.14 18.82
C VAL A 175 -4.01 9.57 18.96
N GLU A 176 -5.33 9.77 18.93
CA GLU A 176 -5.93 11.01 19.43
C GLU A 176 -5.52 11.18 20.89
N ASN A 177 -4.88 12.33 21.18
CA ASN A 177 -4.74 12.85 22.53
C ASN A 177 -6.13 13.17 23.10
N ASN A 178 -6.91 12.16 23.48
CA ASN A 178 -8.04 12.36 24.37
C ASN A 178 -7.52 12.44 25.82
N SER A 179 -6.87 13.56 26.12
CA SER A 179 -6.80 14.09 27.48
C SER A 179 -7.82 15.21 27.60
N LYS A 180 -9.01 14.85 28.08
CA LYS A 180 -9.86 15.74 28.88
C LYS A 180 -10.37 14.97 30.08
#